data_AF-A0A6I9Q1V2-F1
#
_entry.id   AF-A0A6I9Q1V2-F1
#
_cell.length_a   1.000
_cell.length_b   1.000
_cell.length_c   1.000
_cell.angle_alpha   90.00
_cell.angle_beta   90.00
_cell.angle_gamma   90.00
#
_symmetry.space_group_name_H-M   'P 1'
#
loop_
_entity.id
_entity.type
_entity.pdbx_description
1 polymer ?
#
loop_
_entity_poly.entity_id
_entity_poly.type
_entity_poly.pdbx_seq_one_letter_code
_entity_poly.pdbx_strand_id
1 'polypeptide(L)'
;MEEENDQCQRGSLFTLFLYSPLLAFSSVCGLSSVHRGLWERAQEFLHKVYHDIGQMITRSRTIDQAFLQFFGDEFLRLLLIRFVFCSAALRLHKLFRSKTHNCRLVYIKTGSFMHDVSSDTLQTDFV
;
A
#
# COMPACT_ATOMS: atom_id res chain seq x y z
N MET A 1 -23.83 -29.43 4.47
CA MET A 1 -22.71 -29.16 5.41
C MET A 1 -21.76 -28.27 4.63
N GLU A 2 -22.13 -27.01 4.46
CA GLU A 2 -21.67 -25.87 5.28
C GLU A 2 -20.16 -25.64 5.13
N GLU A 3 -19.81 -24.74 4.21
CA GLU A 3 -18.59 -23.92 4.30
C GLU A 3 -19.01 -22.43 4.24
N GLU A 4 -19.87 -22.04 5.19
CA GLU A 4 -20.26 -20.66 5.47
C GLU A 4 -19.64 -20.19 6.79
N ASN A 5 -18.32 -20.34 7.01
CA ASN A 5 -17.70 -19.65 8.15
C ASN A 5 -16.18 -19.55 8.09
N ASP A 6 -15.64 -18.61 7.30
CA ASP A 6 -14.25 -18.15 7.53
C ASP A 6 -14.01 -16.66 7.18
N GLN A 7 -15.02 -15.95 6.67
CA GLN A 7 -14.90 -14.49 6.47
C GLN A 7 -15.06 -13.72 7.78
N CYS A 8 -15.75 -14.26 8.78
CA CYS A 8 -16.03 -13.58 10.05
C CYS A 8 -14.81 -13.50 11.01
N GLN A 9 -13.75 -14.30 10.78
CA GLN A 9 -12.53 -14.27 11.60
C GLN A 9 -11.41 -13.39 11.03
N ARG A 10 -11.56 -12.84 9.81
CA ARG A 10 -10.60 -11.88 9.27
C ARG A 10 -10.91 -10.49 9.82
N GLY A 11 -10.07 -10.02 10.74
CA GLY A 11 -10.10 -8.64 11.22
C GLY A 11 -10.10 -7.61 10.09
N SER A 12 -10.45 -6.36 10.39
CA SER A 12 -10.67 -5.36 9.34
C SER A 12 -9.42 -5.18 8.45
N LEU A 13 -9.62 -5.10 7.13
CA LEU A 13 -8.55 -4.82 6.17
C LEU A 13 -7.80 -3.53 6.53
N PHE A 14 -8.53 -2.54 7.06
CA PHE A 14 -7.95 -1.30 7.56
C PHE A 14 -6.96 -1.56 8.70
N THR A 15 -7.34 -2.37 9.69
CA THR A 15 -6.46 -2.79 10.79
C THR A 15 -5.26 -3.57 10.26
N LEU A 16 -5.44 -4.42 9.25
CA LEU A 16 -4.32 -5.12 8.61
C LEU A 16 -3.36 -4.14 7.92
N PHE A 17 -3.86 -3.11 7.24
CA PHE A 17 -3.00 -2.05 6.71
C PHE A 17 -2.27 -1.30 7.81
N LEU A 18 -2.92 -1.01 8.94
CA LEU A 18 -2.26 -0.33 10.06
C LEU A 18 -1.23 -1.22 10.75
N TYR A 19 -1.36 -2.54 10.72
CA TYR A 19 -0.43 -3.50 11.33
C TYR A 19 0.72 -3.87 10.37
N SER A 20 0.39 -4.33 9.17
CA SER A 20 1.30 -4.79 8.11
C SER A 20 0.83 -4.29 6.73
N PRO A 21 1.23 -3.06 6.35
CA PRO A 21 0.81 -2.42 5.10
C PRO A 21 1.14 -3.22 3.83
N LEU A 22 2.31 -3.88 3.80
CA LEU A 22 2.73 -4.68 2.64
C LEU A 22 1.85 -5.93 2.50
N LEU A 23 1.58 -6.62 3.61
CA LEU A 23 0.71 -7.80 3.61
C LEU A 23 -0.72 -7.44 3.21
N ALA A 24 -1.24 -6.32 3.73
CA ALA A 24 -2.55 -5.81 3.37
C ALA A 24 -2.63 -5.47 1.88
N PHE A 25 -1.59 -4.82 1.34
CA PHE A 25 -1.49 -4.53 -0.09
C PHE A 25 -1.48 -5.80 -0.94
N SER A 26 -0.66 -6.79 -0.60
CA SER A 26 -0.62 -8.09 -1.28
C SER A 26 -1.97 -8.79 -1.27
N SER A 27 -2.65 -8.80 -0.11
CA SER A 27 -3.99 -9.36 0.04
C SER A 27 -5.03 -8.67 -0.86
N VAL A 28 -5.01 -7.33 -0.90
CA VAL A 28 -5.92 -6.54 -1.76
C VAL A 28 -5.65 -6.79 -3.24
N CYS A 29 -4.39 -6.96 -3.63
CA CYS A 29 -3.99 -7.26 -5.00
C CYS A 29 -4.18 -8.73 -5.41
N GLY A 30 -4.65 -9.60 -4.50
CA GLY A 30 -4.82 -11.03 -4.77
C GLY A 30 -3.50 -11.80 -4.90
N LEU A 31 -2.40 -11.27 -4.35
CA LEU A 31 -1.09 -11.92 -4.37
C LEU A 31 -1.08 -13.00 -3.27
N SER A 32 -1.17 -14.26 -3.67
CA SER A 32 -1.21 -15.43 -2.77
C SER A 32 0.17 -15.82 -2.24
N SER A 33 1.22 -15.63 -3.04
CA SER A 33 2.61 -15.85 -2.65
C SER A 33 3.51 -14.81 -3.33
N VAL A 34 4.47 -14.28 -2.57
CA VAL A 34 5.46 -13.32 -3.07
C VAL A 34 6.83 -13.89 -2.79
N HIS A 35 7.69 -13.96 -3.80
CA HIS A 35 9.05 -14.44 -3.63
C HIS A 35 9.80 -13.59 -2.59
N ARG A 36 10.59 -14.23 -1.72
CA ARG A 36 11.28 -13.56 -0.59
C ARG A 36 12.10 -12.35 -1.04
N GLY A 37 12.89 -12.47 -2.11
CA GLY A 37 13.69 -11.36 -2.61
C GLY A 37 12.85 -10.15 -3.07
N LEU A 38 11.70 -10.39 -3.70
CA LEU A 38 10.78 -9.33 -4.09
C LEU A 38 10.11 -8.69 -2.87
N TRP A 39 9.75 -9.52 -1.88
CA TRP A 39 9.19 -9.04 -0.62
C TRP A 39 10.15 -8.11 0.13
N GLU A 40 11.42 -8.49 0.25
CA GLU A 40 12.46 -7.68 0.89
C GLU A 40 12.67 -6.35 0.17
N ARG A 41 12.75 -6.35 -1.17
CA ARG A 41 12.80 -5.13 -1.98
C ARG A 41 11.56 -4.24 -1.80
N ALA A 42 10.38 -4.85 -1.72
CA ALA A 42 9.14 -4.11 -1.50
C ALA A 42 9.08 -3.48 -0.09
N GLN A 43 9.65 -4.16 0.92
CA GLN A 43 9.82 -3.56 2.25
C GLN A 43 10.76 -2.36 2.19
N GLU A 44 11.93 -2.47 1.56
CA GLU A 44 12.84 -1.33 1.41
C GLU A 44 12.19 -0.16 0.68
N PHE A 45 11.42 -0.45 -0.37
CA PHE A 45 10.67 0.58 -1.06
C PHE A 45 9.62 1.25 -0.16
N LEU A 46 8.87 0.47 0.62
CA LEU A 46 7.91 1.02 1.58
C LEU A 46 8.57 1.92 2.62
N HIS A 47 9.78 1.60 3.06
CA HIS A 47 10.52 2.46 3.98
C HIS A 47 10.84 3.82 3.35
N LYS A 48 11.21 3.85 2.06
CA LYS A 48 11.41 5.11 1.31
C LYS A 48 10.10 5.88 1.17
N VAL A 49 9.00 5.21 0.83
CA VAL A 49 7.67 5.83 0.75
C VAL A 49 7.24 6.43 2.09
N TYR A 50 7.48 5.74 3.21
CA TYR A 50 7.15 6.25 4.54
C TYR A 50 7.96 7.47 4.92
N HIS A 51 9.25 7.45 4.61
CA HIS A 51 10.10 8.61 4.77
C HIS A 51 9.57 9.79 3.96
N ASP A 52 9.22 9.58 2.69
CA ASP A 52 8.73 10.63 1.80
C ASP A 52 7.38 11.20 2.25
N ILE A 53 6.45 10.34 2.67
CA ILE A 53 5.18 10.76 3.28
C ILE A 53 5.45 11.62 4.52
N GLY A 54 6.37 11.18 5.39
CA GLY A 54 6.73 11.95 6.59
C GLY A 54 7.34 13.31 6.27
N GLN A 55 8.21 13.39 5.25
CA GLN A 55 8.75 14.66 4.79
C GLN A 55 7.68 15.57 4.18
N MET A 56 6.75 15.01 3.39
CA MET A 56 5.64 15.77 2.81
C MET A 56 4.74 16.36 3.90
N ILE A 57 4.42 15.59 4.94
CA ILE A 57 3.60 16.06 6.07
C ILE A 57 4.31 17.20 6.81
N THR A 58 5.56 16.98 7.21
CA THR A 58 6.33 17.95 8.03
C THR A 58 6.69 19.23 7.29
N ARG A 59 6.82 19.19 5.96
CA ARG A 59 7.12 20.38 5.13
C ARG A 59 5.87 21.10 4.62
N SER A 60 4.68 20.51 4.80
CA SER A 60 3.46 21.11 4.29
C SER A 60 3.08 22.36 5.09
N ARG A 61 2.92 23.49 4.39
CA ARG A 61 2.46 24.75 4.98
C ARG A 61 0.95 24.77 5.24
N THR A 62 0.21 23.80 4.71
CA THR A 62 -1.25 23.70 4.87
C THR A 62 -1.65 22.85 6.07
N ILE A 63 -0.69 22.17 6.70
CA ILE A 63 -0.92 21.36 7.89
C ILE A 63 -0.68 22.25 9.10
N ASP A 64 -1.66 22.30 10.01
CA ASP A 64 -1.60 23.10 11.21
C ASP A 64 -0.45 22.66 12.14
N GLN A 65 0.17 23.63 12.81
CA GLN A 65 1.30 23.34 13.72
C GLN A 65 0.89 22.46 14.90
N ALA A 66 -0.35 22.56 15.40
CA ALA A 66 -0.85 21.66 16.44
C ALA A 66 -0.90 20.21 15.94
N PHE A 67 -1.22 19.98 14.66
CA PHE A 67 -1.14 18.64 14.07
C PHE A 67 0.30 18.11 14.03
N LEU A 68 1.28 18.97 13.75
CA LEU A 68 2.69 18.59 13.75
C LEU A 68 3.20 18.18 15.14
N GLN A 69 2.61 18.71 16.22
CA GLN A 69 2.92 18.26 17.58
C GLN A 69 2.52 16.79 17.79
N PHE A 70 1.34 16.39 17.31
CA PHE A 70 0.91 14.99 17.32
C PHE A 70 1.82 14.10 16.46
N PHE A 71 2.32 14.62 15.35
CA PHE A 71 3.32 13.93 14.52
C PHE A 71 4.67 13.78 15.24
N GLY A 72 4.91 14.52 16.32
CA GLY A 72 6.06 14.36 17.21
C GLY A 72 6.08 13.01 17.92
N ASP A 73 4.91 12.44 18.22
CA ASP A 73 4.78 11.12 18.84
C ASP A 73 5.09 9.99 17.83
N GLU A 74 5.90 9.02 18.23
CA GLU A 74 6.38 7.96 17.34
C GLU A 74 5.25 7.04 16.85
N PHE A 75 4.38 6.63 17.77
CA PHE A 75 3.27 5.73 17.44
C PHE A 75 2.28 6.42 16.51
N LEU A 76 1.89 7.65 16.83
CA LEU A 76 0.94 8.41 16.03
C LEU A 76 1.53 8.79 14.67
N ARG A 77 2.81 9.15 14.61
CA ARG A 77 3.55 9.36 13.35
C ARG A 77 3.47 8.12 12.46
N LEU A 78 3.80 6.96 13.01
CA LEU A 78 3.76 5.69 12.29
C LEU A 78 2.34 5.38 11.80
N LEU A 79 1.34 5.57 12.67
CA LEU A 79 -0.07 5.36 12.36
C LEU A 79 -0.53 6.25 11.20
N LEU A 80 -0.19 7.54 11.24
CA LEU A 80 -0.55 8.52 10.21
C LEU A 80 0.12 8.21 8.87
N ILE A 81 1.41 7.88 8.88
CA ILE A 81 2.13 7.49 7.65
C ILE A 81 1.49 6.25 7.01
N ARG A 82 1.22 5.21 7.82
CA ARG A 82 0.54 3.99 7.35
C ARG A 82 -0.87 4.27 6.84
N PHE A 83 -1.60 5.18 7.49
CA PHE A 83 -2.91 5.63 7.04
C PHE A 83 -2.84 6.28 5.66
N VAL A 84 -1.90 7.21 5.44
CA VAL A 84 -1.71 7.87 4.14
C VAL A 84 -1.39 6.85 3.04
N PHE A 85 -0.47 5.93 3.32
CA PHE A 85 -0.14 4.84 2.39
C PHE A 85 -1.37 3.98 2.05
N CYS A 86 -2.08 3.49 3.07
CA CYS A 86 -3.30 2.70 2.92
C CYS A 86 -4.35 3.42 2.05
N SER A 87 -4.57 4.71 2.33
CA SER A 87 -5.51 5.55 1.60
C SER A 87 -5.12 5.67 0.12
N ALA A 88 -3.83 5.86 -0.18
CA ALA A 88 -3.32 5.92 -1.55
C ALA A 88 -3.43 4.57 -2.27
N ALA A 89 -3.03 3.47 -1.62
CA ALA A 89 -3.08 2.12 -2.15
C ALA A 89 -4.51 1.71 -2.51
N LEU A 90 -5.48 1.94 -1.62
CA LEU A 90 -6.89 1.62 -1.85
C LEU A 90 -7.52 2.48 -2.96
N ARG A 91 -7.19 3.78 -3.03
CA ARG A 91 -7.63 4.63 -4.16
C ARG A 91 -7.09 4.11 -5.48
N LEU A 92 -5.80 3.76 -5.51
CA LEU A 92 -5.16 3.25 -6.72
C LEU A 92 -5.77 1.91 -7.15
N HIS A 93 -5.99 1.00 -6.20
CA HIS A 93 -6.65 -0.28 -6.46
C HIS A 93 -8.07 -0.10 -7.02
N LYS A 94 -8.89 0.81 -6.46
CA LYS A 94 -10.21 1.15 -7.01
C LYS A 94 -10.10 1.68 -8.44
N LEU A 95 -9.16 2.59 -8.69
CA LEU A 95 -8.93 3.15 -10.02
C LEU A 95 -8.50 2.08 -11.03
N PHE A 96 -7.67 1.10 -10.64
CA PHE A 96 -7.30 -0.02 -11.50
C PHE A 96 -8.52 -0.89 -11.84
N ARG A 97 -9.34 -1.24 -10.85
CA ARG A 97 -10.55 -2.04 -11.06
C ARG A 97 -11.60 -1.33 -11.93
N SER A 98 -11.73 -0.01 -11.80
CA SER A 98 -12.63 0.79 -12.65
C SER A 98 -12.11 0.98 -14.07
N LYS A 99 -10.78 0.90 -14.28
CA LYS A 99 -10.12 1.19 -15.57
C LYS A 99 -9.88 -0.04 -16.45
N THR A 100 -10.32 -1.23 -16.08
CA THR A 100 -10.36 -2.37 -17.02
C THR A 100 -11.20 -2.06 -18.30
N HIS A 101 -11.87 -0.90 -18.36
CA HIS A 101 -12.45 -0.31 -19.57
C HIS A 101 -11.74 0.94 -20.17
N ASN A 102 -10.68 1.51 -19.57
CA ASN A 102 -10.03 2.77 -20.01
C ASN A 102 -8.58 2.98 -19.48
N CYS A 103 -7.77 1.92 -19.38
CA CYS A 103 -6.46 1.91 -18.69
C CYS A 103 -5.25 2.35 -19.55
N ARG A 104 -5.16 3.62 -20.00
CA ARG A 104 -3.92 4.11 -20.65
C ARG A 104 -3.31 5.39 -20.09
N LEU A 105 -4.07 6.20 -19.34
CA LEU A 105 -3.63 7.56 -18.99
C LEU A 105 -2.95 7.73 -17.61
N VAL A 106 -2.98 6.73 -16.72
CA VAL A 106 -2.34 6.85 -15.38
C VAL A 106 -0.90 6.35 -15.35
N TYR A 107 -0.53 5.43 -16.25
CA TYR A 107 0.84 4.89 -16.34
C TYR A 107 1.91 5.93 -16.66
N ILE A 108 1.55 7.06 -17.28
CA ILE A 108 2.52 8.07 -17.75
C ILE A 108 3.12 8.89 -16.59
N LYS A 109 2.48 8.93 -15.39
CA LYS A 109 2.98 9.73 -14.25
C LYS A 109 3.60 8.91 -13.11
N THR A 110 3.41 7.60 -13.09
CA THR A 110 3.93 6.67 -12.06
C THR A 110 4.87 5.59 -12.63
N GLY A 111 5.27 5.74 -13.90
CA GLY A 111 5.91 4.69 -14.71
C GLY A 111 7.27 4.16 -14.24
N SER A 112 7.94 4.77 -13.26
CA SER A 112 9.23 4.24 -12.77
C SER A 112 9.12 3.17 -11.70
N PHE A 113 7.98 3.02 -11.02
CA PHE A 113 7.87 2.05 -9.92
C PHE A 113 7.31 0.68 -10.35
N MET A 114 6.42 0.67 -11.33
CA MET A 114 5.69 -0.54 -11.72
C MET A 114 6.38 -1.35 -12.84
N HIS A 115 7.42 -0.79 -13.46
CA HIS A 115 8.21 -1.50 -14.48
C HIS A 115 9.11 -2.59 -13.86
N ASP A 116 9.55 -2.39 -12.60
CA ASP A 116 10.28 -3.41 -11.83
C ASP A 116 9.34 -4.52 -11.34
N VAL A 117 8.19 -4.17 -10.75
CA VAL A 117 7.23 -5.17 -10.23
C VAL A 117 6.60 -6.01 -11.35
N SER A 118 6.34 -5.42 -12.53
CA SER A 118 5.78 -6.15 -13.66
C SER A 118 6.80 -7.09 -14.34
N SER A 119 8.10 -6.81 -14.23
CA SER A 119 9.12 -7.71 -14.80
C SER A 119 9.31 -8.96 -13.92
N ASP A 120 9.16 -8.82 -12.59
CA ASP A 120 9.29 -9.94 -11.66
C ASP A 120 8.01 -10.79 -11.53
N THR A 121 6.83 -10.25 -11.84
CA THR A 121 5.54 -10.97 -11.68
C THR A 121 5.13 -11.77 -12.92
N LEU A 122 5.72 -11.52 -14.10
CA LEU A 122 5.38 -12.22 -15.35
C LEU A 122 6.01 -13.62 -15.48
N GLN A 123 6.75 -14.11 -14.48
CA GLN A 123 7.38 -15.42 -14.53
C GLN A 123 6.67 -16.52 -13.69
N THR A 124 5.65 -16.19 -12.88
CA THR A 124 5.07 -17.16 -11.93
C THR A 124 3.73 -17.80 -12.30
N ASP A 125 3.20 -17.56 -13.50
CA ASP A 125 1.99 -18.27 -13.97
C ASP A 125 2.25 -19.05 -15.27
N PHE A 126 3.05 -20.12 -15.18
CA PHE A 126 2.92 -21.29 -16.05
C PHE A 126 3.54 -22.53 -15.37
N VAL A 127 2.71 -23.23 -14.58
CA VAL A 127 2.50 -24.69 -14.43
C VAL A 127 1.72 -24.91 -13.13
#